data_AF-A0A6P3Z5Q2-F1
#
_entry.id   AF-A0A6P3Z5Q2-F1
#
_cell.length_a   1.000
_cell.length_b   1.000
_cell.length_c   1.000
_cell.angle_alpha   90.00
_cell.angle_beta   90.00
_cell.angle_gamma   90.00
#
_symmetry.space_group_name_H-M   'P 1'
#
loop_
_entity.id
_entity.type
_entity.pdbx_description
1 polymer ?
#
loop_
_entity_poly.entity_id
_entity_poly.type
_entity_poly.pdbx_seq_one_letter_code
_entity_poly.pdbx_strand_id
1 'polypeptide(L)'
;QTCSAQELEKDMHGPATDSLPAEKKLAIFDKIFTAYHEARSCIRSDLVSAGSSENAKDDLNGLDKAVSAVLGQRTIERNQLLVSIAKSKLSKLHDGKNEKATKPEELVRLYDLLLQNTADLCDLVSSGRDRKPEEVAFAEECELKSLAFRAERCFFLGRSYSLAGKRVEAYALYCRARSLAENALQKFQAASNADQIMIKELKKLCEECRSNSCIEHAAGIMEELKAPENLSKKISNISLTGTNKKLEKFLLEKLETYESAVGDSSAKNVPRIEAFPPAFQAIPRNPIVLDLAYNFIDFPSLENRMKKDKKGFISRLWR
;
A
#
# COMPACT_ATOMS: atom_id res chain seq x y z
N GLN A 1 -38.50 -13.63 29.03
CA GLN A 1 -37.21 -13.69 28.32
C GLN A 1 -37.02 -12.52 27.36
N THR A 2 -38.01 -12.17 26.52
CA THR A 2 -38.00 -10.93 25.71
C THR A 2 -37.78 -9.65 26.54
N CYS A 3 -38.38 -9.57 27.73
CA CYS A 3 -38.16 -8.45 28.68
C CYS A 3 -36.68 -8.29 29.10
N SER A 4 -35.96 -9.40 29.30
CA SER A 4 -34.54 -9.36 29.67
C SER A 4 -33.64 -8.94 28.50
N ALA A 5 -33.99 -9.32 27.26
CA ALA A 5 -33.32 -8.82 26.07
C ALA A 5 -33.54 -7.31 25.88
N GLN A 6 -34.76 -6.83 26.08
CA GLN A 6 -35.11 -5.41 25.99
C GLN A 6 -34.43 -4.56 27.08
N GLU A 7 -34.19 -5.10 28.27
CA GLU A 7 -33.39 -4.43 29.31
C GLU A 7 -31.92 -4.31 28.90
N LEU A 8 -31.32 -5.37 28.34
CA LEU A 8 -29.96 -5.34 27.79
C LEU A 8 -29.84 -4.39 26.58
N GLU A 9 -30.91 -4.18 25.82
CA GLU A 9 -30.94 -3.20 24.73
C GLU A 9 -30.96 -1.75 25.23
N LYS A 10 -31.62 -1.48 26.36
CA LYS A 10 -31.57 -0.16 27.00
C LYS A 10 -30.15 0.16 27.47
N ASP A 11 -29.43 -0.85 27.94
CA ASP A 11 -28.01 -0.73 28.30
C ASP A 11 -27.10 -0.46 27.09
N MET A 12 -27.55 -0.69 25.84
CA MET A 12 -26.83 -0.39 24.59
C MET A 12 -27.17 0.95 23.95
N HIS A 13 -28.35 1.52 24.24
CA HIS A 13 -28.81 2.80 23.70
C HIS A 13 -28.85 3.92 24.76
N GLY A 14 -28.47 3.62 26.00
CA GLY A 14 -28.42 4.59 27.09
C GLY A 14 -27.23 5.56 26.99
N PRO A 15 -27.30 6.76 27.61
CA PRO A 15 -26.29 7.81 27.49
C PRO A 15 -24.89 7.43 28.00
N ALA A 16 -24.76 6.35 28.78
CA ALA A 16 -23.48 5.84 29.28
C ALA A 16 -22.70 5.00 28.23
N THR A 17 -23.34 4.61 27.12
CA THR A 17 -22.78 3.65 26.15
C THR A 17 -21.68 4.22 25.28
N ASP A 18 -21.68 5.50 24.96
CA ASP A 18 -20.61 6.12 24.17
C ASP A 18 -19.25 6.08 24.88
N SER A 19 -19.25 5.93 26.22
CA SER A 19 -18.04 5.81 27.04
C SER A 19 -17.51 4.37 27.19
N LEU A 20 -18.29 3.35 26.78
CA LEU A 20 -17.93 1.95 26.98
C LEU A 20 -16.85 1.49 25.98
N PRO A 21 -15.81 0.76 26.43
CA PRO A 21 -14.86 0.09 25.56
C PRO A 21 -15.55 -0.83 24.54
N ALA A 22 -14.99 -0.91 23.33
CA ALA A 22 -15.57 -1.67 22.24
C ALA A 22 -15.72 -3.17 22.56
N GLU A 23 -14.80 -3.73 23.34
CA GLU A 23 -14.84 -5.12 23.82
C GLU A 23 -16.05 -5.37 24.72
N LYS A 24 -16.40 -4.39 25.59
CA LYS A 24 -17.57 -4.50 26.45
C LYS A 24 -18.86 -4.43 25.64
N LYS A 25 -18.92 -3.56 24.62
CA LYS A 25 -20.07 -3.48 23.70
C LYS A 25 -20.28 -4.79 22.95
N LEU A 26 -19.21 -5.42 22.46
CA LEU A 26 -19.29 -6.73 21.80
C LEU A 26 -19.82 -7.81 22.75
N ALA A 27 -19.35 -7.85 24.00
CA ALA A 27 -19.86 -8.80 24.99
C ALA A 27 -21.35 -8.59 25.33
N ILE A 28 -21.86 -7.35 25.26
CA ILE A 28 -23.30 -7.09 25.43
C ILE A 28 -24.08 -7.63 24.22
N PHE A 29 -23.60 -7.44 22.99
CA PHE A 29 -24.22 -8.05 21.81
C PHE A 29 -24.30 -9.58 21.93
N ASP A 30 -23.26 -10.25 22.43
CA ASP A 30 -23.29 -11.71 22.61
C ASP A 30 -24.40 -12.16 23.60
N LYS A 31 -24.63 -11.38 24.67
CA LYS A 31 -25.74 -11.62 25.60
C LYS A 31 -27.10 -11.37 24.95
N ILE A 32 -27.23 -10.28 24.17
CA ILE A 32 -28.45 -9.95 23.43
C ILE A 32 -28.79 -11.07 22.44
N PHE A 33 -27.81 -11.56 21.68
CA PHE A 33 -28.01 -12.68 20.75
C PHE A 33 -28.45 -13.94 21.47
N THR A 34 -27.81 -14.28 22.60
CA THR A 34 -28.19 -15.44 23.41
C THR A 34 -29.65 -15.35 23.84
N ALA A 35 -30.07 -14.22 24.40
CA ALA A 35 -31.44 -14.02 24.87
C ALA A 35 -32.48 -14.08 23.74
N TYR A 36 -32.20 -13.48 22.57
CA TYR A 36 -33.10 -13.54 21.42
C TYR A 36 -33.13 -14.92 20.75
N HIS A 37 -32.02 -15.65 20.71
CA HIS A 37 -32.00 -17.03 20.20
C HIS A 37 -32.77 -17.99 21.11
N GLU A 38 -32.67 -17.83 22.42
CA GLU A 38 -33.51 -18.56 23.39
C GLU A 38 -34.98 -18.24 23.19
N ALA A 39 -35.35 -16.95 23.16
CA ALA A 39 -36.73 -16.52 22.93
C ALA A 39 -37.30 -17.08 21.62
N ARG A 40 -36.53 -17.02 20.53
CA ARG A 40 -36.91 -17.58 19.23
C ARG A 40 -37.08 -19.10 19.27
N SER A 41 -36.23 -19.80 20.02
CA SER A 41 -36.33 -21.25 20.20
C SER A 41 -37.60 -21.64 20.94
N CYS A 42 -37.99 -20.89 21.97
CA CYS A 42 -39.28 -21.06 22.65
C CYS A 42 -40.45 -20.83 21.69
N ILE A 43 -40.45 -19.73 20.92
CA ILE A 43 -41.50 -19.43 19.93
C ILE A 43 -41.67 -20.57 18.92
N ARG A 44 -40.56 -21.12 18.43
CA ARG A 44 -40.59 -22.25 17.47
C ARG A 44 -41.06 -23.54 18.10
N SER A 45 -40.72 -23.79 19.36
CA SER A 45 -41.25 -24.93 20.12
C SER A 45 -42.77 -24.81 20.29
N ASP A 46 -43.26 -23.61 20.59
CA ASP A 46 -44.69 -23.33 20.72
C ASP A 46 -45.39 -23.45 19.36
N LEU A 47 -44.76 -23.06 18.26
CA LEU A 47 -45.29 -23.22 16.91
C LEU A 47 -45.52 -24.71 16.55
N VAL A 48 -44.58 -25.58 16.95
CA VAL A 48 -44.70 -27.03 16.76
C VAL A 48 -45.82 -27.62 17.63
N SER A 49 -46.03 -27.08 18.83
CA SER A 49 -47.03 -27.57 19.78
C SER A 49 -48.43 -26.96 19.62
N ALA A 50 -48.58 -25.89 18.85
CA ALA A 50 -49.82 -25.11 18.66
C ALA A 50 -51.02 -25.85 18.02
N GLY A 51 -50.87 -27.14 17.67
CA GLY A 51 -51.98 -27.97 17.17
C GLY A 51 -52.55 -27.47 15.83
N SER A 52 -53.88 -27.45 15.67
CA SER A 52 -54.57 -26.97 14.45
C SER A 52 -55.18 -25.58 14.58
N SER A 53 -54.82 -24.81 15.62
CA SER A 53 -55.32 -23.44 15.78
C SER A 53 -54.62 -22.51 14.78
N GLU A 54 -55.34 -22.09 13.74
CA GLU A 54 -54.82 -21.27 12.64
C GLU A 54 -54.39 -19.89 13.15
N ASN A 55 -55.22 -19.22 13.96
CA ASN A 55 -54.91 -17.91 14.53
C ASN A 55 -53.65 -17.92 15.42
N ALA A 56 -53.47 -18.97 16.25
CA ALA A 56 -52.30 -19.06 17.13
C ALA A 56 -51.00 -19.28 16.34
N LYS A 57 -51.07 -20.01 15.22
CA LYS A 57 -49.92 -20.21 14.33
C LYS A 57 -49.53 -18.92 13.61
N ASP A 58 -50.51 -18.13 13.19
CA ASP A 58 -50.26 -16.85 12.53
C ASP A 58 -49.58 -15.85 13.47
N ASP A 59 -50.05 -15.75 14.72
CA ASP A 59 -49.43 -14.91 15.75
C ASP A 59 -47.99 -15.34 16.07
N LEU A 60 -47.76 -16.65 16.23
CA LEU A 60 -46.42 -17.19 16.50
C LEU A 60 -45.46 -17.04 15.31
N ASN A 61 -45.94 -17.18 14.08
CA ASN A 61 -45.16 -16.90 12.86
C ASN A 61 -44.80 -15.41 12.76
N GLY A 62 -45.75 -14.52 13.04
CA GLY A 62 -45.50 -13.08 13.12
C GLY A 62 -44.43 -12.73 14.17
N LEU A 63 -44.48 -13.41 15.33
CA LEU A 63 -43.51 -13.23 16.39
C LEU A 63 -42.11 -13.78 16.01
N ASP A 64 -42.00 -14.95 15.37
CA ASP A 64 -40.71 -15.45 14.85
C ASP A 64 -40.12 -14.49 13.81
N LYS A 65 -40.95 -13.94 12.91
CA LYS A 65 -40.53 -12.93 11.92
C LYS A 65 -40.00 -11.66 12.62
N ALA A 66 -40.72 -11.14 13.60
CA ALA A 66 -40.32 -9.95 14.34
C ALA A 66 -38.99 -10.16 15.10
N VAL A 67 -38.85 -11.27 15.84
CA VAL A 67 -37.60 -11.60 16.54
C VAL A 67 -36.44 -11.80 15.56
N SER A 68 -36.71 -12.40 14.39
CA SER A 68 -35.72 -12.56 13.32
C SER A 68 -35.26 -11.22 12.75
N ALA A 69 -36.17 -10.27 12.56
CA ALA A 69 -35.83 -8.93 12.08
C ALA A 69 -34.97 -8.17 13.10
N VAL A 70 -35.32 -8.24 14.40
CA VAL A 70 -34.51 -7.66 15.48
C VAL A 70 -33.11 -8.27 15.52
N LEU A 71 -32.99 -9.60 15.45
CA LEU A 71 -31.69 -10.27 15.37
C LEU A 71 -30.86 -9.78 14.17
N GLY A 72 -31.49 -9.62 13.00
CA GLY A 72 -30.84 -9.09 11.81
C GLY A 72 -30.33 -7.66 12.02
N GLN A 73 -31.16 -6.78 12.58
CA GLN A 73 -30.77 -5.40 12.90
C GLN A 73 -29.60 -5.34 13.88
N ARG A 74 -29.65 -6.09 15.00
CA ARG A 74 -28.55 -6.16 15.98
C ARG A 74 -27.26 -6.73 15.37
N THR A 75 -27.39 -7.64 14.41
CA THR A 75 -26.23 -8.18 13.66
C THR A 75 -25.56 -7.10 12.81
N ILE A 76 -26.35 -6.24 12.14
CA ILE A 76 -25.83 -5.09 11.39
C ILE A 76 -25.11 -4.12 12.33
N GLU A 77 -25.74 -3.73 13.44
CA GLU A 77 -25.16 -2.80 14.42
C GLU A 77 -23.84 -3.33 15.01
N ARG A 78 -23.80 -4.60 15.39
CA ARG A 78 -22.59 -5.27 15.87
C ARG A 78 -21.49 -5.29 14.82
N ASN A 79 -21.83 -5.50 13.55
CA ASN A 79 -20.85 -5.50 12.46
C ASN A 79 -20.39 -4.08 12.10
N GLN A 80 -21.22 -3.05 12.24
CA GLN A 80 -20.79 -1.65 12.15
C GLN A 80 -19.78 -1.30 13.26
N LEU A 81 -19.96 -1.83 14.48
CA LEU A 81 -18.96 -1.69 15.55
C LEU A 81 -17.63 -2.36 15.17
N LEU A 82 -17.66 -3.56 14.58
CA LEU A 82 -16.44 -4.21 14.08
C LEU A 82 -15.73 -3.38 13.00
N VAL A 83 -16.49 -2.76 12.10
CA VAL A 83 -15.95 -1.81 11.11
C VAL A 83 -15.29 -0.62 11.79
N SER A 84 -15.94 -0.01 12.79
CA SER A 84 -15.37 1.11 13.54
C SER A 84 -14.03 0.74 14.22
N ILE A 85 -13.97 -0.43 14.85
CA ILE A 85 -12.74 -0.98 15.44
C ILE A 85 -11.67 -1.17 14.35
N ALA A 86 -12.02 -1.78 13.22
CA ALA A 86 -11.10 -2.04 12.12
C ALA A 86 -10.56 -0.74 11.49
N LYS A 87 -11.42 0.27 11.28
CA LYS A 87 -11.03 1.62 10.83
C LYS A 87 -10.05 2.28 11.81
N SER A 88 -10.32 2.18 13.12
CA SER A 88 -9.44 2.75 14.15
C SER A 88 -8.04 2.12 14.20
N LYS A 89 -7.95 0.81 13.94
CA LYS A 89 -6.68 0.08 13.85
C LYS A 89 -5.92 0.45 12.57
N LEU A 90 -6.64 0.64 11.46
CA LEU A 90 -6.06 1.06 10.19
C LEU A 90 -5.45 2.47 10.26
N SER A 91 -6.04 3.40 11.03
CA SER A 91 -5.49 4.75 11.19
C SER A 91 -4.26 4.81 12.09
N LYS A 92 -4.18 3.96 13.12
CA LYS A 92 -3.05 3.91 14.08
C LYS A 92 -1.76 3.34 13.51
N LEU A 93 -1.81 2.68 12.35
CA LEU A 93 -0.62 2.20 11.63
C LEU A 93 0.35 3.31 11.22
N HIS A 94 -0.12 4.55 11.14
CA HIS A 94 0.75 5.68 10.79
C HIS A 94 1.72 6.05 11.94
N ASP A 95 1.55 5.51 13.16
CA ASP A 95 2.30 5.85 14.38
C ASP A 95 3.30 4.77 14.87
N GLY A 96 3.69 3.81 14.00
CA GLY A 96 4.90 3.01 14.22
C GLY A 96 4.88 2.00 15.40
N LYS A 97 3.72 1.61 15.92
CA LYS A 97 3.63 0.55 16.95
C LYS A 97 3.22 -0.80 16.34
N ASN A 98 3.96 -1.85 16.71
CA ASN A 98 3.87 -3.26 16.29
C ASN A 98 2.55 -3.98 16.67
N GLU A 99 1.39 -3.38 16.41
CA GLU A 99 0.11 -4.11 16.39
C GLU A 99 -0.15 -4.65 14.98
N LYS A 100 -0.67 -5.88 14.87
CA LYS A 100 -0.99 -6.53 13.58
C LYS A 100 -1.85 -5.60 12.73
N ALA A 101 -1.28 -5.13 11.64
CA ALA A 101 -1.92 -4.20 10.73
C ALA A 101 -3.24 -4.75 10.20
N THR A 102 -4.36 -4.08 10.45
CA THR A 102 -5.60 -4.39 9.73
C THR A 102 -5.37 -3.99 8.28
N LYS A 103 -5.44 -4.94 7.35
CA LYS A 103 -5.33 -4.63 5.93
C LYS A 103 -6.66 -4.11 5.38
N PRO A 104 -6.68 -3.25 4.34
CA PRO A 104 -7.93 -2.74 3.76
C PRO A 104 -8.89 -3.85 3.28
N GLU A 105 -8.38 -5.02 2.89
CA GLU A 105 -9.17 -6.17 2.45
C GLU A 105 -10.10 -6.69 3.55
N GLU A 106 -9.71 -6.56 4.83
CA GLU A 106 -10.59 -6.95 5.93
C GLU A 106 -11.80 -6.02 6.05
N LEU A 107 -11.62 -4.71 5.79
CA LEU A 107 -12.74 -3.77 5.72
C LEU A 107 -13.65 -4.07 4.53
N VAL A 108 -13.10 -4.44 3.38
CA VAL A 108 -13.90 -4.90 2.22
C VAL A 108 -14.77 -6.09 2.62
N ARG A 109 -14.19 -7.10 3.28
CA ARG A 109 -14.91 -8.29 3.74
C ARG A 109 -16.01 -7.97 4.76
N LEU A 110 -15.74 -7.04 5.69
CA LEU A 110 -16.73 -6.59 6.67
C LEU A 110 -17.90 -5.83 6.01
N TYR A 111 -17.62 -5.00 5.00
CA TYR A 111 -18.69 -4.34 4.25
C TYR A 111 -19.47 -5.29 3.33
N ASP A 112 -18.82 -6.30 2.74
CA ASP A 112 -19.51 -7.39 2.04
C ASP A 112 -20.49 -8.12 2.98
N LEU A 113 -20.05 -8.40 4.21
CA LEU A 113 -20.91 -8.99 5.24
C LEU A 113 -22.07 -8.06 5.64
N LEU A 114 -21.82 -6.76 5.79
CA LEU A 114 -22.89 -5.79 6.07
C LEU A 114 -23.91 -5.70 4.94
N LEU A 115 -23.46 -5.71 3.69
CA LEU A 115 -24.35 -5.71 2.53
C LEU A 115 -25.21 -6.98 2.48
N GLN A 116 -24.61 -8.15 2.71
CA GLN A 116 -25.37 -9.41 2.77
C GLN A 116 -26.41 -9.38 3.90
N ASN A 117 -26.01 -9.02 5.11
CA ASN A 117 -26.91 -8.96 6.26
C ASN A 117 -28.06 -7.96 6.04
N THR A 118 -27.78 -6.84 5.37
CA THR A 118 -28.79 -5.83 5.06
C THR A 118 -29.77 -6.35 4.01
N ALA A 119 -29.29 -7.04 2.98
CA ALA A 119 -30.14 -7.69 1.98
C ALA A 119 -31.03 -8.79 2.59
N ASP A 120 -30.44 -9.67 3.40
CA ASP A 120 -31.18 -10.74 4.08
C ASP A 120 -32.30 -10.17 4.99
N LEU A 121 -32.00 -9.06 5.68
CA LEU A 121 -32.98 -8.36 6.51
C LEU A 121 -34.07 -7.67 5.68
N CYS A 122 -33.72 -7.03 4.56
CA CYS A 122 -34.70 -6.46 3.62
C CYS A 122 -35.66 -7.54 3.11
N ASP A 123 -35.13 -8.66 2.66
CA ASP A 123 -35.90 -9.77 2.10
C ASP A 123 -36.83 -10.38 3.15
N LEU A 124 -36.33 -10.58 4.37
CA LEU A 124 -37.13 -11.07 5.50
C LEU A 124 -38.33 -10.15 5.75
N VAL A 125 -38.11 -8.83 5.87
CA VAL A 125 -39.17 -7.88 6.18
C VAL A 125 -40.14 -7.72 5.00
N SER A 126 -39.63 -7.77 3.77
CA SER A 126 -40.40 -7.55 2.53
C SER A 126 -41.12 -8.80 1.99
N SER A 127 -40.95 -9.96 2.62
CA SER A 127 -41.50 -11.26 2.20
C SER A 127 -43.03 -11.39 2.28
N GLY A 128 -43.70 -10.49 3.02
CA GLY A 128 -45.16 -10.50 3.18
C GLY A 128 -45.92 -10.00 1.95
N ARG A 129 -47.10 -10.56 1.69
CA ARG A 129 -48.02 -10.08 0.63
C ARG A 129 -48.66 -8.74 1.00
N ASP A 130 -49.08 -8.59 2.25
CA ASP A 130 -49.68 -7.37 2.79
C ASP A 130 -48.65 -6.60 3.62
N ARG A 131 -47.81 -5.82 2.93
CA ARG A 131 -46.74 -5.04 3.56
C ARG A 131 -47.33 -3.89 4.35
N LYS A 132 -47.04 -3.86 5.65
CA LYS A 132 -47.42 -2.72 6.49
C LYS A 132 -46.59 -1.50 6.08
N PRO A 133 -47.12 -0.27 6.21
CA PRO A 133 -46.36 0.95 5.93
C PRO A 133 -45.02 1.01 6.69
N GLU A 134 -45.00 0.48 7.91
CA GLU A 134 -43.80 0.36 8.75
C GLU A 134 -42.74 -0.57 8.14
N GLU A 135 -43.16 -1.70 7.56
CA GLU A 135 -42.26 -2.66 6.90
C GLU A 135 -41.68 -2.07 5.61
N VAL A 136 -42.49 -1.30 4.86
CA VAL A 136 -42.04 -0.60 3.66
C VAL A 136 -40.99 0.47 4.02
N ALA A 137 -41.29 1.32 5.02
CA ALA A 137 -40.35 2.34 5.48
C ALA A 137 -39.04 1.74 6.00
N PHE A 138 -39.11 0.60 6.70
CA PHE A 138 -37.93 -0.12 7.17
C PHE A 138 -37.08 -0.70 6.03
N ALA A 139 -37.72 -1.25 5.00
CA ALA A 139 -37.02 -1.73 3.81
C ALA A 139 -36.32 -0.57 3.08
N GLU A 140 -36.96 0.60 2.98
CA GLU A 140 -36.35 1.81 2.43
C GLU A 140 -35.13 2.27 3.24
N GLU A 141 -35.19 2.19 4.58
CA GLU A 141 -34.04 2.49 5.45
C GLU A 141 -32.86 1.53 5.20
N CYS A 142 -33.16 0.24 5.04
CA CYS A 142 -32.14 -0.78 4.75
C CYS A 142 -31.51 -0.57 3.36
N GLU A 143 -32.30 -0.18 2.36
CA GLU A 143 -31.79 0.22 1.04
C GLU A 143 -30.88 1.45 1.13
N LEU A 144 -31.26 2.47 1.91
CA LEU A 144 -30.41 3.63 2.16
C LEU A 144 -29.07 3.25 2.81
N LYS A 145 -29.09 2.43 3.85
CA LYS A 145 -27.87 1.88 4.49
C LYS A 145 -27.01 1.10 3.50
N SER A 146 -27.62 0.28 2.65
CA SER A 146 -26.92 -0.50 1.62
C SER A 146 -26.15 0.39 0.64
N LEU A 147 -26.68 1.55 0.27
CA LEU A 147 -25.98 2.50 -0.60
C LEU A 147 -24.71 3.05 0.06
N ALA A 148 -24.79 3.41 1.35
CA ALA A 148 -23.63 3.88 2.11
C ALA A 148 -22.55 2.79 2.24
N PHE A 149 -22.95 1.57 2.59
CA PHE A 149 -22.02 0.44 2.70
C PHE A 149 -21.35 0.10 1.37
N ARG A 150 -22.06 0.22 0.24
CA ARG A 150 -21.49 0.02 -1.10
C ARG A 150 -20.43 1.06 -1.44
N ALA A 151 -20.63 2.32 -1.06
CA ALA A 151 -19.66 3.39 -1.27
C ALA A 151 -18.37 3.14 -0.45
N GLU A 152 -18.52 2.84 0.84
CA GLU A 152 -17.41 2.51 1.74
C GLU A 152 -16.62 1.28 1.28
N ARG A 153 -17.32 0.20 0.89
CA ARG A 153 -16.70 -0.99 0.32
C ARG A 153 -15.83 -0.65 -0.89
N CYS A 154 -16.36 0.17 -1.81
CA CYS A 154 -15.65 0.57 -3.02
C CYS A 154 -14.38 1.38 -2.68
N PHE A 155 -14.47 2.24 -1.65
CA PHE A 155 -13.33 3.02 -1.18
C PHE A 155 -12.21 2.12 -0.61
N PHE A 156 -12.53 1.17 0.26
CA PHE A 156 -11.51 0.26 0.81
C PHE A 156 -10.94 -0.71 -0.23
N LEU A 157 -11.74 -1.07 -1.24
CA LEU A 157 -11.22 -1.80 -2.40
C LEU A 157 -10.20 -0.94 -3.17
N GLY A 158 -10.48 0.34 -3.40
CA GLY A 158 -9.51 1.30 -3.97
C GLY A 158 -8.22 1.37 -3.15
N ARG A 159 -8.35 1.37 -1.82
CA ARG A 159 -7.21 1.38 -0.91
C ARG A 159 -6.35 0.10 -0.98
N SER A 160 -6.97 -1.06 -1.16
CA SER A 160 -6.24 -2.32 -1.41
C SER A 160 -5.42 -2.25 -2.71
N TYR A 161 -6.01 -1.74 -3.80
CA TYR A 161 -5.33 -1.58 -5.08
C TYR A 161 -4.19 -0.55 -5.02
N SER A 162 -4.39 0.54 -4.28
CA SER A 162 -3.36 1.54 -3.99
C SER A 162 -2.15 0.89 -3.30
N LEU A 163 -2.37 0.09 -2.24
CA LEU A 163 -1.28 -0.64 -1.57
C LEU A 163 -0.58 -1.67 -2.47
N ALA A 164 -1.28 -2.22 -3.46
CA ALA A 164 -0.71 -3.11 -4.47
C ALA A 164 0.04 -2.37 -5.59
N GLY A 165 0.12 -1.04 -5.57
CA GLY A 165 0.75 -0.22 -6.61
C GLY A 165 -0.07 -0.10 -7.90
N LYS A 166 -1.32 -0.57 -7.91
CA LYS A 166 -2.25 -0.52 -9.04
C LYS A 166 -2.96 0.84 -9.08
N ARG A 167 -2.22 1.88 -9.45
CA ARG A 167 -2.64 3.29 -9.30
C ARG A 167 -3.83 3.67 -10.16
N VAL A 168 -3.89 3.19 -11.40
CA VAL A 168 -4.98 3.51 -12.33
C VAL A 168 -6.31 2.93 -11.83
N GLU A 169 -6.27 1.68 -11.40
CA GLU A 169 -7.43 1.01 -10.83
C GLU A 169 -7.84 1.63 -9.49
N ALA A 170 -6.88 1.97 -8.63
CA ALA A 170 -7.15 2.66 -7.36
C ALA A 170 -7.82 4.02 -7.60
N TYR A 171 -7.29 4.82 -8.53
CA TYR A 171 -7.88 6.10 -8.93
C TYR A 171 -9.34 5.94 -9.40
N ALA A 172 -9.58 5.01 -10.32
CA ALA A 172 -10.92 4.75 -10.84
C ALA A 172 -11.90 4.30 -9.74
N LEU A 173 -11.43 3.46 -8.80
CA LEU A 173 -12.21 3.00 -7.65
C LEU A 173 -12.54 4.14 -6.69
N TYR A 174 -11.63 5.08 -6.43
CA TYR A 174 -11.91 6.26 -5.61
C TYR A 174 -12.91 7.21 -6.27
N CYS A 175 -12.81 7.43 -7.59
CA CYS A 175 -13.81 8.21 -8.32
C CYS A 175 -15.19 7.55 -8.24
N ARG A 176 -15.27 6.23 -8.44
CA ARG A 176 -16.53 5.48 -8.32
C ARG A 176 -17.09 5.51 -6.91
N ALA A 177 -16.25 5.31 -5.89
CA ALA A 177 -16.65 5.38 -4.49
C ALA A 177 -17.23 6.76 -4.15
N ARG A 178 -16.63 7.84 -4.66
CA ARG A 178 -17.15 9.19 -4.51
C ARG A 178 -18.52 9.37 -5.13
N SER A 179 -18.74 8.94 -6.37
CA SER A 179 -20.05 9.05 -7.02
C SER A 179 -21.13 8.26 -6.27
N LEU A 180 -20.78 7.08 -5.74
CA LEU A 180 -21.68 6.29 -4.88
C LEU A 180 -21.98 7.02 -3.57
N ALA A 181 -20.98 7.61 -2.93
CA ALA A 181 -21.13 8.35 -1.68
C ALA A 181 -21.99 9.62 -1.87
N GLU A 182 -21.78 10.37 -2.96
CA GLU A 182 -22.58 11.54 -3.31
C GLU A 182 -24.04 11.16 -3.59
N ASN A 183 -24.29 10.07 -4.31
CA ASN A 183 -25.65 9.56 -4.52
C ASN A 183 -26.33 9.13 -3.22
N ALA A 184 -25.62 8.39 -2.37
CA ALA A 184 -26.13 7.99 -1.05
C ALA A 184 -26.46 9.24 -0.21
N LEU A 185 -25.53 10.22 -0.15
CA LEU A 185 -25.69 11.45 0.61
C LEU A 185 -26.93 12.24 0.19
N GLN A 186 -27.19 12.37 -1.11
CA GLN A 186 -28.40 13.02 -1.63
C GLN A 186 -29.66 12.33 -1.13
N LYS A 187 -29.70 11.00 -1.15
CA LYS A 187 -30.86 10.23 -0.68
C LYS A 187 -31.05 10.31 0.83
N PHE A 188 -29.97 10.29 1.61
CA PHE A 188 -30.03 10.49 3.06
C PHE A 188 -30.53 11.89 3.43
N GLN A 189 -30.17 12.92 2.66
CA GLN A 189 -30.65 14.30 2.87
C GLN A 189 -32.12 14.49 2.49
N ALA A 190 -32.62 13.71 1.53
CA ALA A 190 -34.02 13.74 1.13
C ALA A 190 -34.94 12.93 2.06
N ALA A 191 -34.38 12.04 2.89
CA ALA A 191 -35.15 11.22 3.82
C ALA A 191 -35.63 12.03 5.04
N SER A 192 -36.88 11.80 5.47
CA SER A 192 -37.50 12.53 6.59
C SER A 192 -36.81 12.28 7.95
N ASN A 193 -36.20 11.11 8.13
CA ASN A 193 -35.51 10.68 9.35
C ASN A 193 -34.00 10.53 9.08
N ALA A 194 -33.37 11.63 8.69
CA ALA A 194 -31.97 11.64 8.28
C ALA A 194 -31.02 11.27 9.45
N ASP A 195 -30.33 10.13 9.32
CA ASP A 195 -29.24 9.74 10.22
C ASP A 195 -28.05 10.71 10.04
N GLN A 196 -27.93 11.64 10.98
CA GLN A 196 -26.91 12.69 10.95
C GLN A 196 -25.49 12.13 11.07
N ILE A 197 -25.31 10.98 11.72
CA ILE A 197 -24.01 10.33 11.86
C ILE A 197 -23.60 9.79 10.49
N MET A 198 -24.49 9.05 9.82
CA MET A 198 -24.22 8.52 8.48
C MET A 198 -24.00 9.63 7.45
N ILE A 199 -24.75 10.73 7.52
CA ILE A 199 -24.52 11.91 6.66
C ILE A 199 -23.12 12.48 6.86
N LYS A 200 -22.67 12.60 8.12
CA LYS A 200 -21.32 13.09 8.44
C LYS A 200 -20.24 12.15 7.94
N GLU A 201 -20.44 10.84 8.10
CA GLU A 201 -19.52 9.82 7.58
C GLU A 201 -19.45 9.82 6.05
N LEU A 202 -20.58 9.93 5.35
CA LEU A 202 -20.61 10.02 3.89
C LEU A 202 -19.91 11.29 3.36
N LYS A 203 -20.11 12.44 4.02
CA LYS A 203 -19.37 13.66 3.68
C LYS A 203 -17.86 13.47 3.84
N LYS A 204 -17.45 12.85 4.95
CA LYS A 204 -16.04 12.52 5.18
C LYS A 204 -15.51 11.57 4.11
N LEU A 205 -16.28 10.57 3.73
CA LEU A 205 -15.94 9.61 2.68
C LEU A 205 -15.75 10.32 1.33
N CYS A 206 -16.60 11.28 0.97
CA CYS A 206 -16.42 12.08 -0.26
C CYS A 206 -15.08 12.82 -0.28
N GLU A 207 -14.69 13.45 0.84
CA GLU A 207 -13.41 14.14 0.98
C GLU A 207 -12.23 13.17 0.96
N GLU A 208 -12.34 12.03 1.64
CA GLU A 208 -11.33 10.97 1.62
C GLU A 208 -11.16 10.42 0.20
N CYS A 209 -12.24 10.16 -0.55
CA CYS A 209 -12.17 9.72 -1.94
C CYS A 209 -11.48 10.77 -2.83
N ARG A 210 -11.84 12.05 -2.67
CA ARG A 210 -11.21 13.15 -3.41
C ARG A 210 -9.72 13.22 -3.13
N SER A 211 -9.33 13.25 -1.85
CA SER A 211 -7.93 13.30 -1.43
C SER A 211 -7.12 12.13 -1.98
N ASN A 212 -7.60 10.90 -1.79
CA ASN A 212 -6.90 9.71 -2.26
C ASN A 212 -6.83 9.64 -3.80
N SER A 213 -7.87 10.05 -4.52
CA SER A 213 -7.81 10.13 -5.99
C SER A 213 -6.72 11.09 -6.47
N CYS A 214 -6.55 12.25 -5.81
CA CYS A 214 -5.48 13.19 -6.13
C CYS A 214 -4.09 12.60 -5.82
N ILE A 215 -3.95 11.90 -4.69
CA ILE A 215 -2.70 11.24 -4.29
C ILE A 215 -2.29 10.19 -5.33
N GLU A 216 -3.20 9.29 -5.71
CA GLU A 216 -2.92 8.25 -6.72
C GLU A 216 -2.58 8.84 -8.08
N HIS A 217 -3.29 9.89 -8.49
CA HIS A 217 -3.02 10.57 -9.75
C HIS A 217 -1.63 11.21 -9.77
N ALA A 218 -1.27 11.97 -8.73
CA ALA A 218 0.04 12.58 -8.60
C ALA A 218 1.15 11.52 -8.52
N ALA A 219 0.93 10.45 -7.76
CA ALA A 219 1.86 9.33 -7.66
C ALA A 219 2.07 8.64 -9.02
N GLY A 220 1.01 8.45 -9.80
CA GLY A 220 1.08 7.90 -11.15
C GLY A 220 1.91 8.76 -12.10
N ILE A 221 1.66 10.08 -12.11
CA ILE A 221 2.45 11.02 -12.92
C ILE A 221 3.92 11.01 -12.52
N MET A 222 4.22 11.00 -11.21
CA MET A 222 5.62 10.94 -10.73
C MET A 222 6.32 9.66 -11.17
N GLU A 223 5.62 8.53 -11.25
CA GLU A 223 6.20 7.29 -11.77
C GLU A 223 6.43 7.32 -13.27
N GLU A 224 5.49 7.88 -14.04
CA GLU A 224 5.61 8.04 -15.47
C GLU A 224 6.80 8.94 -15.83
N LEU A 225 6.96 10.08 -15.15
CA LEU A 225 8.10 10.98 -15.34
C LEU A 225 9.44 10.33 -14.98
N LYS A 226 9.46 9.44 -13.98
CA LYS A 226 10.67 8.69 -13.60
C LYS A 226 10.90 7.44 -14.45
N ALA A 227 9.92 7.00 -15.25
CA ALA A 227 10.04 5.83 -16.10
C ALA A 227 11.25 5.90 -17.06
N PRO A 228 11.50 7.00 -17.82
CA PRO A 228 12.67 7.08 -18.70
C PRO A 228 14.01 7.02 -17.94
N GLU A 229 14.13 7.67 -16.79
CA GLU A 229 15.35 7.59 -15.96
C GLU A 229 15.55 6.18 -15.40
N ASN A 230 14.48 5.53 -14.95
CA ASN A 230 14.52 4.17 -14.44
C ASN A 230 14.86 3.16 -15.56
N LEU A 231 14.33 3.37 -16.77
CA LEU A 231 14.66 2.57 -17.94
C LEU A 231 16.11 2.78 -18.34
N SER A 232 16.59 4.03 -18.40
CA SER A 232 17.99 4.37 -18.66
C SER A 232 18.94 3.68 -17.65
N LYS A 233 18.66 3.78 -16.36
CA LYS A 233 19.41 3.10 -15.29
C LYS A 233 19.36 1.57 -15.40
N LYS A 234 18.22 1.00 -15.79
CA LYS A 234 18.08 -0.45 -15.99
C LYS A 234 18.86 -0.92 -17.22
N ILE A 235 18.81 -0.17 -18.32
CA ILE A 235 19.55 -0.47 -19.55
C ILE A 235 21.06 -0.32 -19.32
N SER A 236 21.51 0.69 -18.57
CA SER A 236 22.92 0.83 -18.21
C SER A 236 23.46 -0.32 -17.35
N ASN A 237 22.57 -1.08 -16.70
CA ASN A 237 22.93 -2.28 -15.94
C ASN A 237 22.87 -3.57 -16.77
N ILE A 238 22.36 -3.53 -18.01
CA ILE A 238 22.35 -4.68 -18.92
C ILE A 238 23.63 -4.63 -19.75
N SER A 239 24.67 -5.27 -19.25
CA SER A 239 25.85 -5.60 -20.07
C SER A 239 25.55 -6.87 -20.88
N LEU A 240 25.74 -6.81 -22.20
CA LEU A 240 25.58 -7.96 -23.11
C LEU A 240 26.70 -9.01 -22.97
N THR A 241 27.65 -8.81 -22.05
CA THR A 241 28.67 -9.80 -21.68
C THR A 241 28.18 -10.59 -20.47
N GLY A 242 27.65 -11.78 -20.72
CA GLY A 242 27.06 -12.64 -19.70
C GLY A 242 28.07 -13.09 -18.64
N THR A 243 28.14 -12.38 -17.52
CA THR A 243 28.66 -12.89 -16.25
C THR A 243 28.03 -12.09 -15.09
N ASN A 244 26.91 -12.58 -14.57
CA ASN A 244 26.26 -12.09 -13.36
C ASN A 244 27.09 -12.45 -12.10
N LYS A 245 28.21 -11.76 -11.92
CA LYS A 245 28.75 -11.41 -10.60
C LYS A 245 29.04 -9.93 -10.66
N LYS A 246 28.40 -9.15 -9.78
CA LYS A 246 28.75 -7.75 -9.52
C LYS A 246 30.28 -7.72 -9.31
N LEU A 247 31.03 -7.33 -10.34
CA LEU A 247 32.45 -7.07 -10.18
C LEU A 247 32.53 -5.79 -9.37
N GLU A 248 32.76 -5.93 -8.06
CA GLU A 248 33.11 -4.80 -7.22
C GLU A 248 34.28 -4.07 -7.85
N LYS A 249 34.01 -2.82 -8.29
CA LYS A 249 34.99 -1.90 -8.86
C LYS A 249 36.11 -1.64 -7.86
N PHE A 250 37.32 -1.37 -8.35
CA PHE A 250 38.46 -1.01 -7.50
C PHE A 250 38.24 0.35 -6.82
N LEU A 251 38.90 0.58 -5.68
CA LEU A 251 38.79 1.85 -4.93
C LEU A 251 39.11 3.07 -5.80
N LEU A 252 40.12 2.97 -6.67
CA LEU A 252 40.51 4.03 -7.62
C LEU A 252 39.37 4.47 -8.56
N GLU A 253 38.38 3.60 -8.81
CA GLU A 253 37.23 3.91 -9.65
C GLU A 253 36.09 4.59 -8.88
N LYS A 254 36.23 4.77 -7.55
CA LYS A 254 35.21 5.29 -6.63
C LYS A 254 35.76 6.37 -5.67
N LEU A 255 36.70 7.19 -6.11
CA LEU A 255 37.33 8.21 -5.24
C LEU A 255 36.37 9.28 -4.71
N GLU A 256 35.20 9.46 -5.34
CA GLU A 256 34.18 10.43 -4.93
C GLU A 256 33.29 9.94 -3.77
N THR A 257 33.37 8.67 -3.40
CA THR A 257 32.54 8.09 -2.33
C THR A 257 33.41 7.26 -1.39
N TYR A 258 33.39 7.58 -0.09
CA TYR A 258 34.13 6.81 0.89
C TYR A 258 33.50 5.43 1.11
N GLU A 259 34.22 4.37 0.73
CA GLU A 259 33.88 2.96 0.94
C GLU A 259 35.14 2.22 1.41
N SER A 260 35.08 1.45 2.50
CA SER A 260 36.26 0.75 3.03
C SER A 260 36.69 -0.38 2.10
N ALA A 261 37.87 -0.23 1.48
CA ALA A 261 38.44 -1.23 0.57
C ALA A 261 38.91 -2.53 1.26
N VAL A 262 38.94 -2.55 2.60
CA VAL A 262 39.42 -3.67 3.43
C VAL A 262 38.26 -4.46 4.06
N GLY A 263 37.01 -4.02 3.89
CA GLY A 263 35.83 -4.67 4.49
C GLY A 263 35.77 -4.57 6.02
N ASP A 264 34.77 -5.21 6.64
CA ASP A 264 34.66 -5.33 8.09
C ASP A 264 35.72 -6.28 8.66
N SER A 265 36.16 -6.03 9.90
CA SER A 265 37.23 -6.76 10.61
C SER A 265 37.03 -8.29 10.72
N SER A 266 35.85 -8.80 10.36
CA SER A 266 35.50 -10.23 10.39
C SER A 266 35.56 -10.93 9.02
N ALA A 267 35.70 -10.19 7.91
CA ALA A 267 35.71 -10.75 6.57
C ALA A 267 37.15 -10.87 6.02
N LYS A 268 37.60 -12.10 5.73
CA LYS A 268 38.89 -12.38 5.05
C LYS A 268 38.82 -12.10 3.54
N ASN A 269 38.34 -10.92 3.14
CA ASN A 269 38.29 -10.54 1.73
C ASN A 269 39.60 -9.84 1.33
N VAL A 270 40.13 -10.19 0.16
CA VAL A 270 41.35 -9.56 -0.37
C VAL A 270 41.04 -8.10 -0.74
N PRO A 271 41.80 -7.11 -0.24
CA PRO A 271 41.52 -5.70 -0.52
C PRO A 271 41.60 -5.40 -2.02
N ARG A 272 40.52 -4.84 -2.57
CA ARG A 272 40.42 -4.47 -4.00
C ARG A 272 40.73 -2.99 -4.20
N ILE A 273 41.96 -2.61 -3.87
CA ILE A 273 42.41 -1.21 -3.96
C ILE A 273 42.64 -0.80 -5.42
N GLU A 274 43.43 -1.60 -6.14
CA GLU A 274 43.82 -1.36 -7.53
C GLU A 274 43.96 -2.68 -8.28
N ALA A 275 43.77 -2.63 -9.60
CA ALA A 275 44.04 -3.77 -10.47
C ALA A 275 45.55 -4.03 -10.55
N PHE A 276 45.99 -5.19 -10.06
CA PHE A 276 47.39 -5.61 -10.14
C PHE A 276 47.51 -6.98 -10.85
N PRO A 277 48.41 -7.13 -11.83
CA PRO A 277 49.31 -6.10 -12.37
C PRO A 277 48.55 -5.03 -13.18
N PRO A 278 49.06 -3.79 -13.27
CA PRO A 278 48.43 -2.73 -14.06
C PRO A 278 48.27 -3.16 -15.52
N ALA A 279 47.18 -2.73 -16.15
CA ALA A 279 46.97 -2.98 -17.58
C ALA A 279 48.08 -2.32 -18.41
N PHE A 280 48.56 -3.01 -19.45
CA PHE A 280 49.55 -2.45 -20.36
C PHE A 280 48.97 -1.21 -21.06
N GLN A 281 49.65 -0.08 -20.91
CA GLN A 281 49.32 1.15 -21.63
C GLN A 281 50.39 1.41 -22.68
N ALA A 282 49.97 1.91 -23.85
CA ALA A 282 50.91 2.35 -24.86
C ALA A 282 51.63 3.60 -24.35
N ILE A 283 52.90 3.45 -23.98
CA ILE A 283 53.74 4.57 -23.59
C ILE A 283 54.34 5.17 -24.87
N PRO A 284 54.15 6.47 -25.16
CA PRO A 284 54.85 7.10 -26.27
C PRO A 284 56.35 6.92 -26.03
N ARG A 285 57.04 6.30 -26.99
CA ARG A 285 58.50 6.15 -26.88
C ARG A 285 59.11 7.55 -26.93
N ASN A 286 60.16 7.76 -26.13
CA ASN A 286 60.97 8.96 -26.24
C ASN A 286 61.37 9.15 -27.71
N PRO A 287 61.28 10.37 -28.27
CA PRO A 287 61.70 10.62 -29.64
C PRO A 287 63.16 10.19 -29.80
N ILE A 288 63.48 9.62 -30.96
CA ILE A 288 64.86 9.29 -31.28
C ILE A 288 65.63 10.61 -31.43
N VAL A 289 66.48 10.92 -30.46
CA VAL A 289 67.41 12.05 -30.52
C VAL A 289 68.77 11.48 -30.93
N LEU A 290 69.21 11.80 -32.15
CA LEU A 290 70.55 11.48 -32.63
C LEU A 290 71.47 12.63 -32.29
N ASP A 291 72.53 12.37 -31.52
CA ASP A 291 73.59 13.33 -31.29
C ASP A 291 74.49 13.43 -32.53
N LEU A 292 74.09 14.30 -33.47
CA LEU A 292 74.87 14.56 -34.67
C LEU A 292 76.17 15.32 -34.38
N ALA A 293 76.27 16.02 -33.24
CA ALA A 293 77.45 16.83 -32.90
C ALA A 293 78.67 15.93 -32.63
N TYR A 294 78.45 14.72 -32.13
CA TYR A 294 79.51 13.72 -31.97
C TYR A 294 80.27 13.43 -33.27
N ASN A 295 79.58 13.41 -34.42
CA ASN A 295 80.20 13.15 -35.73
C ASN A 295 81.11 14.29 -36.21
N PHE A 296 81.06 15.45 -35.57
CA PHE A 296 81.88 16.62 -35.89
C PHE A 296 83.00 16.86 -34.88
N ILE A 297 83.24 15.90 -33.97
CA ILE A 297 84.42 15.92 -33.09
C ILE A 297 85.62 15.40 -33.87
N ASP A 298 86.25 16.30 -34.62
CA ASP A 298 87.52 16.03 -35.30
C ASP A 298 88.70 16.52 -34.46
N PHE A 299 89.85 15.86 -34.62
CA PHE A 299 91.09 16.36 -34.03
C PHE A 299 91.45 17.72 -34.66
N PRO A 300 91.93 18.69 -33.87
CA PRO A 300 92.42 19.93 -34.42
C PRO A 300 93.62 19.66 -35.33
N SER A 301 93.75 20.45 -36.41
CA SER A 301 94.91 20.33 -37.31
C SER A 301 96.21 20.43 -36.52
N LEU A 302 97.06 19.40 -36.66
CA LEU A 302 98.37 19.33 -36.02
C LEU A 302 99.47 19.95 -36.88
N GLU A 303 99.16 20.49 -38.06
CA GLU A 303 100.15 21.03 -39.01
C GLU A 303 101.06 22.11 -38.40
N ASN A 304 100.50 22.95 -37.52
CA ASN A 304 101.26 24.00 -36.82
C ASN A 304 102.15 23.46 -35.68
N ARG A 305 101.90 22.23 -35.23
CA ARG A 305 102.68 21.55 -34.18
C ARG A 305 103.65 20.51 -34.74
N MET A 306 103.47 20.09 -35.98
CA MET A 306 104.46 19.30 -36.70
C MET A 306 105.73 20.14 -36.83
N LYS A 307 106.88 19.53 -36.52
CA LYS A 307 108.17 20.14 -36.88
C LYS A 307 108.13 20.35 -38.38
N LYS A 308 108.15 21.62 -38.81
CA LYS A 308 108.45 21.93 -40.20
C LYS A 308 109.81 21.28 -40.46
N ASP A 309 109.85 20.26 -41.31
CA ASP A 309 111.11 19.82 -41.88
C ASP A 309 111.67 21.03 -42.59
N LYS A 310 112.56 21.75 -41.90
CA LYS A 310 113.50 22.65 -42.55
C LYS A 310 114.33 21.70 -43.41
N LYS A 311 113.89 21.47 -44.65
CA LYS A 311 114.76 20.94 -45.69
C LYS A 311 115.91 21.92 -45.79
N GLY A 312 116.97 21.61 -45.04
CA GLY A 312 118.19 22.38 -45.03
C GLY A 312 118.73 22.42 -46.46
N PHE A 313 119.32 23.57 -46.80
CA PHE A 313 119.85 23.94 -48.11
C PHE A 313 120.91 22.96 -48.69
N ILE A 314 121.23 21.88 -47.97
CA ILE A 314 122.28 20.89 -48.31
C ILE A 314 121.67 19.56 -48.81
N SER A 315 120.34 19.37 -48.73
CA SER A 315 119.67 18.16 -49.27
C SER A 315 119.56 18.10 -50.80
N ARG A 316 120.15 19.06 -51.54
CA ARG A 316 120.28 19.04 -53.01
C ARG A 316 121.62 18.54 -53.54
N LEU A 317 122.55 18.14 -52.66
CA LEU A 317 123.85 17.59 -53.08
C LEU A 317 123.92 16.05 -53.02
N TRP A 318 122.83 15.38 -52.61
CA TRP A 318 122.68 13.93 -52.72
C TRP A 318 121.22 13.56 -53.02
N ARG A 319 120.77 13.85 -54.25
CA ARG A 319 120.03 12.93 -55.13
C ARG A 319 119.88 13.56 -56.52
#